data_AF-A0A7W3UMB7-F1
#
_entry.id   AF-A0A7W3UMB7-F1
#
_cell.length_a   1.000
_cell.length_b   1.000
_cell.length_c   1.000
_cell.angle_alpha   90.00
_cell.angle_beta   90.00
_cell.angle_gamma   90.00
#
_symmetry.space_group_name_H-M   'P 1'
#
loop_
_entity.id
_entity.type
_entity.pdbx_description
1 polymer ?
#
loop_
_entity_poly.entity_id
_entity_poly.type
_entity_poly.pdbx_seq_one_letter_code
_entity_poly.pdbx_strand_id
1 'polypeptide(L)'
;MERNLKKAVYQHINFENNFQNFFDFPDFKEMRPIIRSAVHTVAKESFAEQPLSVKVERRAVAIEEQLERETRKYQHQNGFFPNQQSELHNLIRLYTNVLQVISKHQIIDQEIEDIIYAVDQTRKSLRKLNKLDGEGPLYENTKDRDLIPDTFYYLVTQQLIRPYLIDPAGKMIPENVTHDGRKLVVQMITYCYRDWDSYLTHQYDEQYNIKNKRGLSTKQYYDELEQNELKYADHAYAEVLADVFGELEKMLVPDYVDSLDIMSTNLESIFTKHPRLRLQFNQIITDHFKVDVHGVEHVMDEPLKDIKNKYDYYRQNFS
;
A
#
# COMPACT_ATOMS: atom_id res chain seq x y z
N MET A 1 4.28 11.08 37.17
CA MET A 1 2.90 11.12 36.64
C MET A 1 3.02 11.22 35.14
N GLU A 2 3.35 10.10 34.50
CA GLU A 2 3.58 10.03 33.05
C GLU A 2 2.22 10.12 32.35
N ARG A 3 1.97 11.26 31.72
CA ARG A 3 0.86 11.41 30.78
C ARG A 3 1.15 10.48 29.61
N ASN A 4 0.34 9.44 29.47
CA ASN A 4 0.43 8.43 28.43
C ASN A 4 0.14 9.08 27.06
N LEU A 5 1.18 9.67 26.46
CA LEU A 5 1.15 10.36 25.17
C LEU A 5 0.58 9.47 24.06
N LYS A 6 0.87 8.16 24.08
CA LYS A 6 0.25 7.18 23.17
C LYS A 6 -1.27 7.14 23.32
N LYS A 7 -1.77 7.03 24.55
CA LYS A 7 -3.22 7.05 24.84
C LYS A 7 -3.89 8.35 24.40
N ALA A 8 -3.17 9.48 24.48
CA ALA A 8 -3.64 10.77 24.00
C ALA A 8 -3.66 10.86 22.46
N VAL A 9 -2.72 10.24 21.75
CA VAL A 9 -2.74 10.12 20.27
C VAL A 9 -3.93 9.24 19.83
N TYR A 10 -4.17 8.12 20.51
CA TYR A 10 -5.34 7.27 20.26
C TYR A 10 -6.68 7.95 20.62
N GLN A 11 -6.68 8.94 21.52
CA GLN A 11 -7.88 9.70 21.90
C GLN A 11 -8.10 10.98 21.09
N HIS A 12 -7.06 11.52 20.44
CA HIS A 12 -7.14 12.77 19.66
C HIS A 12 -7.46 12.58 18.18
N ILE A 13 -7.57 11.35 17.70
CA ILE A 13 -8.24 11.11 16.43
C ILE A 13 -9.75 11.05 16.73
N ASN A 14 -10.47 12.11 16.38
CA ASN A 14 -11.92 12.22 16.52
C ASN A 14 -12.60 11.12 15.68
N PHE A 15 -12.90 9.98 16.31
CA PHE A 15 -13.47 8.79 15.66
C PHE A 15 -14.94 8.57 16.00
N GLU A 16 -15.75 9.61 16.16
CA GLU A 16 -17.17 9.40 16.44
C GLU A 16 -17.94 8.79 15.24
N ASN A 17 -17.36 8.73 14.02
CA ASN A 17 -18.00 8.11 12.85
C ASN A 17 -17.11 7.33 11.86
N ASN A 18 -15.79 7.18 12.07
CA ASN A 18 -14.90 6.56 11.08
C ASN A 18 -14.55 5.10 11.41
N PHE A 19 -14.67 4.23 10.40
CA PHE A 19 -14.27 2.83 10.45
C PHE A 19 -12.81 2.70 10.91
N GLN A 20 -12.56 1.99 12.01
CA GLN A 20 -11.21 1.74 12.51
C GLN A 20 -10.63 0.54 11.77
N ASN A 21 -9.55 0.74 11.01
CA ASN A 21 -8.86 -0.35 10.35
C ASN A 21 -7.47 -0.56 10.97
N PHE A 22 -7.20 -1.76 11.51
CA PHE A 22 -5.94 -2.06 12.19
C PHE A 22 -4.71 -1.94 11.29
N PHE A 23 -4.87 -2.11 9.97
CA PHE A 23 -3.77 -1.94 9.02
C PHE A 23 -3.32 -0.48 8.87
N ASP A 24 -4.13 0.47 9.32
CA ASP A 24 -3.87 1.91 9.22
C ASP A 24 -3.39 2.49 10.58
N PHE A 25 -3.13 1.65 11.59
CA PHE A 25 -2.61 2.11 12.88
C PHE A 25 -1.13 2.52 12.75
N PRO A 26 -0.70 3.63 13.39
CA PRO A 26 0.69 4.12 13.28
C PRO A 26 1.75 3.09 13.65
N ASP A 27 1.48 2.29 14.70
CA ASP A 27 2.39 1.29 15.24
C ASP A 27 2.20 -0.10 14.54
N PHE A 28 1.48 -0.18 13.42
CA PHE A 28 1.17 -1.47 12.77
C PHE A 28 2.44 -2.26 12.38
N LYS A 29 3.52 -1.57 12.01
CA LYS A 29 4.80 -2.20 11.65
C LYS A 29 5.39 -2.99 12.82
N GLU A 30 5.32 -2.43 14.01
CA GLU A 30 5.76 -3.02 15.28
C GLU A 30 4.82 -4.15 15.70
N MET A 31 3.50 -4.01 15.47
CA MET A 31 2.50 -5.04 15.81
C MET A 31 2.58 -6.28 14.91
N ARG A 32 3.05 -6.13 13.67
CA ARG A 32 3.01 -7.15 12.61
C ARG A 32 3.60 -8.52 13.01
N PRO A 33 4.73 -8.65 13.72
CA PRO A 33 5.29 -9.95 14.11
C PRO A 33 4.35 -10.76 15.01
N ILE A 34 3.70 -10.09 15.97
CA ILE A 34 2.76 -10.73 16.90
C ILE A 34 1.48 -11.15 16.16
N ILE A 35 0.96 -10.29 15.29
CA ILE A 35 -0.19 -10.62 14.43
C ILE A 35 0.12 -11.83 13.54
N ARG A 36 1.28 -11.82 12.87
CA ARG A 36 1.71 -12.94 12.03
C ARG A 36 1.80 -14.24 12.83
N SER A 37 2.43 -14.22 13.99
CA SER A 37 2.49 -15.37 14.90
C SER A 37 1.08 -15.89 15.27
N ALA A 38 0.14 -14.98 15.56
CA ALA A 38 -1.24 -15.34 15.85
C ALA A 38 -1.95 -15.95 14.64
N VAL A 39 -1.80 -15.36 13.45
CA VAL A 39 -2.34 -15.88 12.19
C VAL A 39 -1.77 -17.26 11.86
N HIS A 40 -0.48 -17.49 12.08
CA HIS A 40 0.13 -18.81 11.93
C HIS A 40 -0.50 -19.86 12.85
N THR A 41 -0.83 -19.48 14.08
CA THR A 41 -1.52 -20.36 15.02
C THR A 41 -2.95 -20.65 14.55
N VAL A 42 -3.70 -19.63 14.13
CA VAL A 42 -5.06 -19.81 13.55
C VAL A 42 -5.01 -20.70 12.29
N ALA A 43 -4.01 -20.50 11.44
CA ALA A 43 -3.79 -21.32 10.24
C ALA A 43 -3.53 -22.78 10.62
N LYS A 44 -2.67 -23.03 11.61
CA LYS A 44 -2.36 -24.37 12.11
C LYS A 44 -3.59 -25.05 12.74
N GLU A 45 -4.37 -24.32 13.53
CA GLU A 45 -5.60 -24.81 14.18
C GLU A 45 -6.73 -25.09 13.17
N SER A 46 -6.64 -24.58 11.94
CA SER A 46 -7.63 -24.85 10.89
C SER A 46 -7.53 -26.26 10.27
N PHE A 47 -6.46 -27.00 10.56
CA PHE A 47 -6.27 -28.37 10.09
C PHE A 47 -6.70 -29.38 11.16
N ALA A 48 -7.44 -30.42 10.73
CA ALA A 48 -7.90 -31.49 11.63
C ALA A 48 -6.76 -32.42 12.12
N GLU A 49 -5.69 -32.54 11.33
CA GLU A 49 -4.50 -33.33 11.62
C GLU A 49 -3.26 -32.46 11.54
N GLN A 50 -2.13 -32.93 12.10
CA GLN A 50 -0.88 -32.17 12.11
C GLN A 50 -0.40 -31.87 10.67
N PRO A 51 -0.46 -30.60 10.20
CA PRO A 51 -0.17 -30.26 8.82
C PRO A 51 1.34 -30.13 8.59
N LEU A 52 1.77 -30.33 7.34
CA LEU A 52 3.11 -29.95 6.90
C LEU A 52 3.31 -28.43 7.06
N SER A 53 4.51 -28.01 7.48
CA SER A 53 4.84 -26.59 7.68
C SER A 53 4.47 -25.72 6.47
N VAL A 54 4.80 -26.16 5.25
CA VAL A 54 4.47 -25.44 4.01
C VAL A 54 2.96 -25.23 3.82
N LYS A 55 2.11 -26.16 4.29
CA LYS A 55 0.65 -25.99 4.22
C LYS A 55 0.17 -24.94 5.22
N VAL A 56 0.80 -24.86 6.40
CA VAL A 56 0.53 -23.81 7.39
C VAL A 56 0.94 -22.46 6.85
N GLU A 57 2.15 -22.34 6.30
CA GLU A 57 2.66 -21.10 5.67
C GLU A 57 1.70 -20.58 4.59
N ARG A 58 1.32 -21.44 3.63
CA ARG A 58 0.39 -21.06 2.57
C ARG A 58 -0.97 -20.63 3.11
N ARG A 59 -1.46 -21.27 4.18
CA ARG A 59 -2.73 -20.93 4.81
C ARG A 59 -2.64 -19.64 5.61
N ALA A 60 -1.52 -19.40 6.30
CA ALA A 60 -1.25 -18.17 7.02
C ALA A 60 -1.22 -16.98 6.07
N VAL A 61 -0.46 -17.07 4.95
CA VAL A 61 -0.45 -16.04 3.91
C VAL A 61 -1.85 -15.76 3.38
N ALA A 62 -2.62 -16.80 3.05
CA ALA A 62 -4.00 -16.62 2.58
C ALA A 62 -4.91 -15.96 3.64
N ILE A 63 -4.68 -16.21 4.93
CA ILE A 63 -5.42 -15.58 6.03
C ILE A 63 -5.00 -14.10 6.18
N GLU A 64 -3.72 -13.77 6.08
CA GLU A 64 -3.23 -12.39 6.11
C GLU A 64 -3.82 -11.59 4.94
N GLU A 65 -3.75 -12.14 3.72
CA GLU A 65 -4.34 -11.55 2.51
C GLU A 65 -5.86 -11.36 2.68
N GLN A 66 -6.57 -12.35 3.23
CA GLN A 66 -8.00 -12.25 3.47
C GLN A 66 -8.33 -11.16 4.51
N LEU A 67 -7.61 -11.14 5.63
CA LEU A 67 -7.78 -10.12 6.67
C LEU A 67 -7.62 -8.72 6.06
N GLU A 68 -6.57 -8.49 5.28
CA GLU A 68 -6.33 -7.18 4.68
C GLU A 68 -7.35 -6.82 3.62
N ARG A 69 -7.48 -7.66 2.59
CA ARG A 69 -8.29 -7.34 1.41
C ARG A 69 -9.76 -7.23 1.76
N GLU A 70 -10.32 -8.14 2.58
CA GLU A 70 -11.72 -8.04 2.96
C GLU A 70 -11.97 -6.85 3.90
N THR A 71 -11.07 -6.56 4.85
CA THR A 71 -11.24 -5.42 5.76
C THR A 71 -11.22 -4.10 5.00
N ARG A 72 -10.23 -3.92 4.11
CA ARG A 72 -10.15 -2.74 3.26
C ARG A 72 -11.34 -2.64 2.32
N LYS A 73 -11.84 -3.76 1.78
CA LYS A 73 -13.08 -3.78 0.98
C LYS A 73 -14.27 -3.21 1.76
N TYR A 74 -14.47 -3.65 3.01
CA TYR A 74 -15.60 -3.18 3.82
C TYR A 74 -15.43 -1.74 4.33
N GLN A 75 -14.20 -1.32 4.63
CA GLN A 75 -13.87 0.07 4.92
C GLN A 75 -14.23 0.96 3.71
N HIS A 76 -13.81 0.56 2.52
CA HIS A 76 -14.04 1.26 1.26
C HIS A 76 -15.53 1.36 0.88
N GLN A 77 -16.28 0.29 1.11
CA GLN A 77 -17.73 0.26 0.86
C GLN A 77 -18.52 1.03 1.91
N ASN A 78 -17.94 1.25 3.09
CA ASN A 78 -18.60 1.83 4.27
C ASN A 78 -19.95 1.17 4.58
N GLY A 79 -20.02 -0.15 4.37
CA GLY A 79 -21.23 -0.94 4.49
C GLY A 79 -21.05 -2.33 3.91
N PHE A 80 -22.10 -3.13 3.93
CA PHE A 80 -22.11 -4.45 3.30
C PHE A 80 -23.42 -4.71 2.56
N PHE A 81 -23.34 -5.41 1.44
CA PHE A 81 -24.50 -5.82 0.64
C PHE A 81 -25.06 -7.17 1.11
N PRO A 82 -26.36 -7.47 0.91
CA PRO A 82 -26.99 -8.72 1.31
C PRO A 82 -26.22 -9.99 0.93
N ASN A 83 -25.65 -10.04 -0.26
CA ASN A 83 -24.90 -11.19 -0.77
C ASN A 83 -23.54 -11.41 -0.06
N GLN A 84 -23.03 -10.40 0.67
CA GLN A 84 -21.76 -10.45 1.40
C GLN A 84 -21.91 -10.84 2.88
N GLN A 85 -23.13 -11.07 3.37
CA GLN A 85 -23.38 -11.27 4.80
C GLN A 85 -22.61 -12.44 5.42
N SER A 86 -22.49 -13.56 4.70
CA SER A 86 -21.73 -14.72 5.15
C SER A 86 -20.23 -14.45 5.19
N GLU A 87 -19.72 -13.72 4.21
CA GLU A 87 -18.33 -13.32 4.10
C GLU A 87 -17.93 -12.37 5.24
N LEU A 88 -18.72 -11.31 5.48
CA LEU A 88 -18.51 -10.40 6.62
C LEU A 88 -18.51 -11.15 7.96
N HIS A 89 -19.42 -12.12 8.13
CA HIS A 89 -19.45 -12.95 9.33
C HIS A 89 -18.18 -13.80 9.49
N ASN A 90 -17.69 -14.38 8.38
CA ASN A 90 -16.46 -15.15 8.37
C ASN A 90 -15.25 -14.28 8.72
N LEU A 91 -15.17 -13.04 8.20
CA LEU A 91 -14.13 -12.08 8.53
C LEU A 91 -14.16 -11.71 10.03
N ILE A 92 -15.33 -11.38 10.58
CA ILE A 92 -15.49 -11.06 12.01
C ILE A 92 -15.08 -12.26 12.89
N ARG A 93 -15.38 -13.49 12.45
CA ARG A 93 -14.95 -14.71 13.13
C ARG A 93 -13.44 -14.88 13.06
N LEU A 94 -12.82 -14.60 11.92
CA LEU A 94 -11.37 -14.66 11.74
C LEU A 94 -10.65 -13.69 12.68
N TYR A 95 -11.10 -12.43 12.75
CA TYR A 95 -10.63 -11.46 13.74
C TYR A 95 -10.81 -11.94 15.19
N THR A 96 -11.94 -12.60 15.48
CA THR A 96 -12.19 -13.16 16.81
C THR A 96 -11.19 -14.26 17.16
N ASN A 97 -10.85 -15.14 16.21
CA ASN A 97 -9.86 -16.18 16.43
C ASN A 97 -8.46 -15.59 16.65
N VAL A 98 -8.06 -14.60 15.85
CA VAL A 98 -6.79 -13.88 16.01
C VAL A 98 -6.70 -13.24 17.41
N LEU A 99 -7.75 -12.51 17.82
CA LEU A 99 -7.84 -11.96 19.18
C LEU A 99 -7.70 -13.02 20.26
N GLN A 100 -8.38 -14.16 20.12
CA GLN A 100 -8.30 -15.25 21.09
C GLN A 100 -6.89 -15.82 21.22
N VAL A 101 -6.14 -15.91 20.11
CA VAL A 101 -4.74 -16.35 20.17
C VAL A 101 -3.87 -15.32 20.86
N ILE A 102 -4.00 -14.03 20.52
CA ILE A 102 -3.22 -12.95 21.12
C ILE A 102 -3.52 -12.83 22.62
N SER A 103 -4.79 -12.95 23.04
CA SER A 103 -5.17 -12.90 24.45
C SER A 103 -4.71 -14.10 25.29
N LYS A 104 -4.17 -15.16 24.68
CA LYS A 104 -3.60 -16.33 25.40
C LYS A 104 -2.13 -16.15 25.78
N HIS A 105 -1.49 -15.02 25.44
CA HIS A 105 -0.12 -14.75 25.87
C HIS A 105 -0.01 -14.80 27.40
N GLN A 106 1.08 -15.38 27.90
CA GLN A 106 1.29 -15.56 29.35
C GLN A 106 1.48 -14.24 30.09
N ILE A 107 2.08 -13.26 29.40
CA ILE A 107 2.28 -11.90 29.89
C ILE A 107 1.59 -10.98 28.89
N ILE A 108 0.68 -10.15 29.40
CA ILE A 108 0.03 -9.09 28.65
C ILE A 108 0.70 -7.79 29.08
N ASP A 109 1.65 -7.33 28.27
CA ASP A 109 2.28 -6.02 28.43
C ASP A 109 1.55 -4.96 27.60
N GLN A 110 2.03 -3.72 27.66
CA GLN A 110 1.40 -2.60 26.97
C GLN A 110 1.36 -2.80 25.43
N GLU A 111 2.36 -3.46 24.84
CA GLU A 111 2.39 -3.74 23.41
C GLU A 111 1.27 -4.70 23.01
N ILE A 112 1.10 -5.79 23.78
CA ILE A 112 0.01 -6.74 23.56
C ILE A 112 -1.35 -6.09 23.80
N GLU A 113 -1.49 -5.20 24.80
CA GLU A 113 -2.74 -4.45 25.02
C GLU A 113 -3.10 -3.55 23.84
N ASP A 114 -2.13 -2.82 23.29
CA ASP A 114 -2.33 -1.94 22.12
C ASP A 114 -2.77 -2.76 20.90
N ILE A 115 -2.18 -3.95 20.69
CA ILE A 115 -2.57 -4.87 19.62
C ILE A 115 -4.00 -5.39 19.82
N ILE A 116 -4.32 -5.87 21.03
CA ILE A 116 -5.67 -6.35 21.35
C ILE A 116 -6.69 -5.25 21.09
N TYR A 117 -6.37 -4.02 21.48
CA TYR A 117 -7.22 -2.87 21.23
C TYR A 117 -7.42 -2.63 19.72
N ALA A 118 -6.35 -2.52 18.93
CA ALA A 118 -6.43 -2.24 17.50
C ALA A 118 -7.26 -3.29 16.72
N VAL A 119 -7.00 -4.56 17.01
CA VAL A 119 -7.70 -5.68 16.37
C VAL A 119 -9.18 -5.72 16.80
N ASP A 120 -9.49 -5.43 18.07
CA ASP A 120 -10.87 -5.38 18.56
C ASP A 120 -11.65 -4.18 18.00
N GLN A 121 -11.01 -3.01 17.84
CA GLN A 121 -11.64 -1.85 17.22
C GLN A 121 -12.03 -2.13 15.76
N THR A 122 -11.19 -2.83 15.01
CA THR A 122 -11.51 -3.24 13.63
C THR A 122 -12.68 -4.21 13.59
N ARG A 123 -12.65 -5.23 14.45
CA ARG A 123 -13.76 -6.17 14.61
C ARG A 123 -15.08 -5.46 14.97
N LYS A 124 -15.03 -4.49 15.87
CA LYS A 124 -16.20 -3.69 16.27
C LYS A 124 -16.69 -2.81 15.12
N SER A 125 -15.80 -2.22 14.34
CA SER A 125 -16.14 -1.42 13.16
C SER A 125 -16.86 -2.25 12.11
N LEU A 126 -16.34 -3.45 11.79
CA LEU A 126 -16.98 -4.42 10.89
C LEU A 126 -18.41 -4.80 11.34
N ARG A 127 -18.63 -4.96 12.65
CA ARG A 127 -19.97 -5.27 13.21
C ARG A 127 -20.97 -4.13 13.13
N LYS A 128 -20.49 -2.89 13.05
CA LYS A 128 -21.32 -1.68 12.99
C LYS A 128 -21.62 -1.22 11.57
N LEU A 129 -21.10 -1.90 10.55
CA LEU A 129 -21.35 -1.56 9.15
C LEU A 129 -22.84 -1.59 8.85
N ASN A 130 -23.29 -0.58 8.10
CA ASN A 130 -24.66 -0.51 7.64
C ASN A 130 -24.89 -1.49 6.49
N LYS A 131 -26.10 -2.04 6.42
CA LYS A 131 -26.52 -2.84 5.27
C LYS A 131 -26.86 -1.90 4.11
N LEU A 132 -26.27 -2.15 2.96
CA LEU A 132 -26.49 -1.43 1.71
C LEU A 132 -27.51 -2.17 0.83
N ASP A 133 -28.15 -1.46 -0.09
CA ASP A 133 -29.07 -2.05 -1.06
C ASP A 133 -28.33 -2.53 -2.31
N GLY A 134 -28.75 -3.67 -2.88
CA GLY A 134 -28.19 -4.23 -4.12
C GLY A 134 -27.24 -5.41 -3.90
N GLU A 135 -26.29 -5.59 -4.83
CA GLU A 135 -25.28 -6.65 -4.79
C GLU A 135 -23.88 -6.03 -4.85
N GLY A 136 -23.00 -6.49 -3.96
CA GLY A 136 -21.62 -6.04 -3.88
C GLY A 136 -20.62 -7.09 -4.37
N PRO A 137 -19.36 -6.71 -4.63
CA PRO A 137 -18.33 -7.65 -5.02
C PRO A 137 -17.97 -8.59 -3.86
N LEU A 138 -17.91 -9.89 -4.16
CA LEU A 138 -17.42 -10.92 -3.22
C LEU A 138 -15.89 -10.95 -3.20
N TYR A 139 -15.33 -11.46 -2.11
CA TYR A 139 -13.91 -11.72 -1.99
C TYR A 139 -13.49 -12.76 -3.03
N GLU A 140 -12.58 -12.36 -3.91
CA GLU A 140 -11.92 -13.24 -4.86
C GLU A 140 -10.53 -13.57 -4.33
N ASN A 141 -10.27 -14.85 -4.08
CA ASN A 141 -8.95 -15.35 -3.68
C ASN A 141 -7.94 -15.35 -4.86
N THR A 142 -8.19 -14.53 -5.88
CA THR A 142 -7.27 -14.36 -7.00
C THR A 142 -6.15 -13.46 -6.51
N LYS A 143 -4.92 -13.97 -6.60
CA LYS A 143 -3.72 -13.34 -6.05
C LYS A 143 -3.40 -11.98 -6.67
N ASP A 144 -4.07 -11.60 -7.75
CA ASP A 144 -3.65 -10.53 -8.65
C ASP A 144 -4.34 -9.17 -8.42
N ARG A 145 -4.80 -8.87 -7.19
CA ARG A 145 -5.25 -7.52 -6.83
C ARG A 145 -4.47 -6.99 -5.64
N ASP A 146 -3.25 -6.56 -5.92
CA ASP A 146 -2.43 -5.88 -4.91
C ASP A 146 -2.84 -4.42 -4.75
N LEU A 147 -3.44 -3.80 -5.78
CA LEU A 147 -4.03 -2.46 -5.68
C LEU A 147 -5.51 -2.54 -5.31
N ILE A 148 -5.90 -1.79 -4.28
CA ILE A 148 -7.28 -1.71 -3.80
C ILE A 148 -8.09 -0.86 -4.81
N PRO A 149 -9.17 -1.38 -5.41
CA PRO A 149 -9.95 -0.63 -6.38
C PRO A 149 -10.42 0.74 -5.87
N ASP A 150 -10.47 1.71 -6.78
CA ASP A 150 -10.98 3.06 -6.58
C ASP A 150 -10.24 3.93 -5.54
N THR A 151 -9.10 3.46 -5.01
CA THR A 151 -8.20 4.26 -4.16
C THR A 151 -7.14 4.98 -4.99
N PHE A 152 -6.35 5.84 -4.35
CA PHE A 152 -5.34 6.67 -5.02
C PHE A 152 -4.43 5.88 -5.96
N TYR A 153 -3.71 4.89 -5.41
CA TYR A 153 -2.74 4.12 -6.19
C TYR A 153 -3.36 3.32 -7.32
N TYR A 154 -4.58 2.81 -7.11
CA TYR A 154 -5.32 2.13 -8.16
C TYR A 154 -5.68 3.07 -9.29
N LEU A 155 -6.17 4.28 -8.99
CA LEU A 155 -6.59 5.23 -10.02
C LEU A 155 -5.41 5.85 -10.79
N VAL A 156 -4.28 6.12 -10.10
CA VAL A 156 -3.03 6.51 -10.76
C VAL A 156 -2.60 5.41 -11.73
N THR A 157 -2.49 4.17 -11.24
CA THR A 157 -2.08 3.03 -12.08
C THR A 157 -3.05 2.82 -13.25
N GLN A 158 -4.36 2.88 -12.99
CA GLN A 158 -5.39 2.74 -14.02
C GLN A 158 -5.23 3.79 -15.13
N GLN A 159 -4.87 5.03 -14.80
CA GLN A 159 -4.64 6.08 -15.78
C GLN A 159 -3.38 5.80 -16.61
N LEU A 160 -2.28 5.42 -15.98
CA LEU A 160 -0.99 5.16 -16.65
C LEU A 160 -1.02 3.92 -17.53
N ILE A 161 -1.82 2.90 -17.19
CA ILE A 161 -1.86 1.66 -17.95
C ILE A 161 -2.77 1.71 -19.18
N ARG A 162 -3.52 2.80 -19.39
CA ARG A 162 -4.47 2.95 -20.50
C ARG A 162 -3.92 2.58 -21.88
N PRO A 163 -2.73 3.03 -22.32
CA PRO A 163 -2.20 2.66 -23.63
C PRO A 163 -1.80 1.18 -23.72
N TYR A 164 -1.75 0.46 -22.59
CA TYR A 164 -1.37 -0.94 -22.50
C TYR A 164 -2.57 -1.88 -22.32
N LEU A 165 -3.80 -1.37 -22.34
CA LEU A 165 -5.01 -2.18 -22.30
C LEU A 165 -5.28 -2.82 -23.67
N ILE A 166 -5.73 -4.07 -23.67
CA ILE A 166 -6.13 -4.77 -24.90
C ILE A 166 -7.49 -4.22 -25.37
N ASP A 167 -8.45 -4.13 -24.45
CA ASP A 167 -9.67 -3.34 -24.59
C ASP A 167 -9.51 -2.02 -23.81
N PRO A 168 -9.37 -0.87 -24.48
CA PRO A 168 -9.23 0.44 -23.83
C PRO A 168 -10.41 0.84 -22.94
N ALA A 169 -11.60 0.28 -23.15
CA ALA A 169 -12.77 0.52 -22.31
C ALA A 169 -12.91 -0.52 -21.17
N GLY A 170 -12.08 -1.56 -21.18
CA GLY A 170 -12.10 -2.64 -20.22
C GLY A 170 -11.43 -2.29 -18.88
N LYS A 171 -11.55 -3.19 -17.92
CA LYS A 171 -10.96 -3.03 -16.57
C LYS A 171 -9.48 -3.37 -16.58
N MET A 172 -8.75 -2.84 -15.59
CA MET A 172 -7.41 -3.29 -15.24
C MET A 172 -7.47 -4.69 -14.60
N ILE A 173 -7.48 -5.72 -15.43
CA ILE A 173 -7.42 -7.13 -15.02
C ILE A 173 -6.31 -7.83 -15.82
N PRO A 174 -5.66 -8.88 -15.30
CA PRO A 174 -4.55 -9.54 -15.97
C PRO A 174 -4.85 -9.89 -17.43
N GLU A 175 -6.05 -10.37 -17.73
CA GLU A 175 -6.50 -10.78 -19.06
C GLU A 175 -6.61 -9.62 -20.05
N ASN A 176 -6.81 -8.38 -19.56
CA ASN A 176 -7.03 -7.19 -20.38
C ASN A 176 -5.81 -6.26 -20.44
N VAL A 177 -4.65 -6.69 -19.92
CA VAL A 177 -3.42 -5.88 -19.90
C VAL A 177 -2.34 -6.60 -20.71
N THR A 178 -1.70 -5.88 -21.63
CA THR A 178 -0.55 -6.36 -22.42
C THR A 178 0.64 -6.74 -21.52
N HIS A 179 1.62 -7.44 -22.08
CA HIS A 179 2.80 -7.86 -21.31
C HIS A 179 3.56 -6.67 -20.68
N ASP A 180 3.74 -5.58 -21.42
CA ASP A 180 4.44 -4.39 -20.91
C ASP A 180 3.58 -3.61 -19.91
N GLY A 181 2.27 -3.54 -20.12
CA GLY A 181 1.35 -3.01 -19.10
C GLY A 181 1.39 -3.79 -17.80
N ARG A 182 1.54 -5.12 -17.85
CA ARG A 182 1.67 -5.94 -16.64
C ARG A 182 2.96 -5.62 -15.89
N LYS A 183 4.07 -5.33 -16.58
CA LYS A 183 5.30 -4.87 -15.93
C LYS A 183 5.07 -3.55 -15.20
N LEU A 184 4.40 -2.60 -15.84
CA LEU A 184 4.06 -1.31 -15.22
C LEU A 184 3.16 -1.49 -14.00
N VAL A 185 2.13 -2.34 -14.07
CA VAL A 185 1.27 -2.65 -12.91
C VAL A 185 2.09 -3.21 -11.75
N VAL A 186 2.99 -4.15 -12.01
CA VAL A 186 3.88 -4.73 -10.97
C VAL A 186 4.84 -3.69 -10.40
N GLN A 187 5.39 -2.81 -11.25
CA GLN A 187 6.23 -1.70 -10.82
C GLN A 187 5.45 -0.76 -9.90
N MET A 188 4.25 -0.32 -10.31
CA MET A 188 3.39 0.53 -9.50
C MET A 188 3.06 -0.12 -8.16
N ILE A 189 2.61 -1.38 -8.14
CA ILE A 189 2.38 -2.14 -6.90
C ILE A 189 3.62 -2.09 -6.01
N THR A 190 4.79 -2.35 -6.58
CA THR A 190 6.05 -2.33 -5.84
C THR A 190 6.31 -0.95 -5.23
N TYR A 191 6.14 0.12 -6.00
CA TYR A 191 6.41 1.49 -5.57
C TYR A 191 5.39 2.00 -4.54
N CYS A 192 4.12 1.63 -4.66
CA CYS A 192 3.06 2.04 -3.75
C CYS A 192 3.22 1.46 -2.35
N TYR A 193 3.82 0.27 -2.23
CA TYR A 193 3.95 -0.46 -0.96
C TYR A 193 5.41 -0.60 -0.47
N ARG A 194 6.38 0.01 -1.14
CA ARG A 194 7.77 -0.01 -0.72
C ARG A 194 7.99 0.92 0.48
N ASP A 195 8.72 0.42 1.47
CA ASP A 195 9.30 1.25 2.53
C ASP A 195 10.49 2.03 1.96
N TRP A 196 10.22 3.24 1.48
CA TRP A 196 11.19 4.09 0.80
C TRP A 196 12.33 4.53 1.72
N ASP A 197 12.06 4.77 3.00
CA ASP A 197 13.10 5.14 3.98
C ASP A 197 14.13 4.02 4.16
N SER A 198 13.65 2.79 4.34
CA SER A 198 14.52 1.61 4.42
C SER A 198 15.28 1.38 3.11
N TYR A 199 14.58 1.52 1.97
CA TYR A 199 15.18 1.34 0.65
C TYR A 199 16.32 2.34 0.38
N LEU A 200 16.12 3.62 0.71
CA LEU A 200 17.14 4.66 0.54
C LEU A 200 18.25 4.57 1.58
N THR A 201 17.97 4.06 2.79
CA THR A 201 19.02 3.76 3.78
C THR A 201 20.04 2.76 3.21
N HIS A 202 19.57 1.71 2.51
CA HIS A 202 20.44 0.76 1.84
C HIS A 202 21.31 1.41 0.76
N GLN A 203 20.79 2.40 0.02
CA GLN A 203 21.60 3.16 -0.93
C GLN A 203 22.76 3.87 -0.22
N TYR A 204 22.48 4.58 0.87
CA TYR A 204 23.50 5.30 1.63
C TYR A 204 24.59 4.37 2.17
N ASP A 205 24.22 3.20 2.69
CA ASP A 205 25.16 2.19 3.16
C ASP A 205 26.06 1.67 2.02
N GLU A 206 25.48 1.37 0.87
CA GLU A 206 26.24 0.94 -0.32
C GLU A 206 27.21 2.02 -0.80
N GLN A 207 26.78 3.29 -0.84
CA GLN A 207 27.66 4.41 -1.16
C GLN A 207 28.79 4.56 -0.15
N TYR A 208 28.50 4.42 1.14
CA TYR A 208 29.51 4.47 2.20
C TYR A 208 30.54 3.36 2.02
N ASN A 209 30.12 2.16 1.64
CA ASN A 209 31.03 1.05 1.35
C ASN A 209 31.93 1.33 0.15
N ILE A 210 31.39 1.90 -0.93
CA ILE A 210 32.17 2.32 -2.11
C ILE A 210 33.21 3.39 -1.72
N LYS A 211 32.81 4.40 -0.93
CA LYS A 211 33.68 5.47 -0.43
C LYS A 211 34.86 4.97 0.41
N ASN A 212 34.68 3.86 1.12
CA ASN A 212 35.72 3.28 1.97
C ASN A 212 36.54 2.17 1.29
N LYS A 213 36.20 1.81 0.05
CA LYS A 213 36.87 0.74 -0.69
C LYS A 213 38.28 1.18 -1.12
N ARG A 214 39.29 0.45 -0.65
CA ARG A 214 40.70 0.73 -0.97
C ARG A 214 41.06 0.18 -2.34
N GLY A 215 41.97 0.87 -3.03
CA GLY A 215 42.56 0.40 -4.30
C GLY A 215 41.74 0.70 -5.56
N LEU A 216 40.67 1.50 -5.47
CA LEU A 216 39.96 2.00 -6.63
C LEU A 216 40.77 3.12 -7.31
N SER A 217 40.88 3.06 -8.63
CA SER A 217 41.22 4.27 -9.41
C SER A 217 40.07 5.28 -9.34
N THR A 218 40.36 6.56 -9.57
CA THR A 218 39.35 7.63 -9.52
C THR A 218 38.19 7.36 -10.50
N LYS A 219 38.50 6.86 -11.69
CA LYS A 219 37.50 6.44 -12.67
C LYS A 219 36.61 5.32 -12.14
N GLN A 220 37.20 4.25 -11.59
CA GLN A 220 36.44 3.13 -11.03
C GLN A 220 35.57 3.57 -9.84
N TYR A 221 36.06 4.49 -9.02
CA TYR A 221 35.31 5.06 -7.92
C TYR A 221 34.03 5.77 -8.40
N TYR A 222 34.14 6.63 -9.41
CA TYR A 222 32.96 7.29 -9.99
C TYR A 222 32.05 6.32 -10.76
N ASP A 223 32.59 5.31 -11.43
CA ASP A 223 31.79 4.27 -12.08
C ASP A 223 30.96 3.47 -11.06
N GLU A 224 31.57 3.05 -9.94
CA GLU A 224 30.85 2.33 -8.88
C GLU A 224 29.77 3.19 -8.21
N LEU A 225 30.05 4.48 -7.99
CA LEU A 225 29.05 5.41 -7.44
C LEU A 225 27.90 5.70 -8.41
N GLU A 226 28.18 5.87 -9.71
CA GLU A 226 27.14 6.02 -10.72
C GLU A 226 26.23 4.79 -10.75
N GLN A 227 26.80 3.59 -10.76
CA GLN A 227 26.00 2.35 -10.78
C GLN A 227 25.14 2.21 -9.52
N ASN A 228 25.66 2.64 -8.35
CA ASN A 228 24.84 2.71 -7.16
C ASN A 228 23.69 3.70 -7.32
N GLU A 229 23.92 4.96 -7.74
CA GLU A 229 22.82 5.91 -7.91
C GLU A 229 21.79 5.46 -8.97
N LEU A 230 22.24 4.90 -10.09
CA LEU A 230 21.35 4.36 -11.13
C LEU A 230 20.49 3.21 -10.62
N LYS A 231 21.03 2.35 -9.74
CA LYS A 231 20.30 1.22 -9.16
C LYS A 231 19.10 1.65 -8.30
N TYR A 232 19.19 2.82 -7.66
CA TYR A 232 18.15 3.36 -6.77
C TYR A 232 17.39 4.54 -7.39
N ALA A 233 17.61 4.84 -8.68
CA ALA A 233 17.01 5.99 -9.34
C ALA A 233 15.47 5.92 -9.41
N ASP A 234 14.89 4.73 -9.23
CA ASP A 234 13.44 4.50 -9.20
C ASP A 234 12.72 5.14 -8.01
N HIS A 235 13.43 5.66 -7.01
CA HIS A 235 12.84 6.52 -5.97
C HIS A 235 12.18 7.79 -6.52
N ALA A 236 12.51 8.21 -7.73
CA ALA A 236 11.81 9.30 -8.41
C ALA A 236 10.29 9.08 -8.49
N TYR A 237 9.82 7.83 -8.62
CA TYR A 237 8.39 7.53 -8.60
C TYR A 237 7.75 7.81 -7.24
N ALA A 238 8.49 7.66 -6.14
CA ALA A 238 7.99 7.95 -4.80
C ALA A 238 7.70 9.44 -4.64
N GLU A 239 8.61 10.29 -5.13
CA GLU A 239 8.48 11.74 -5.12
C GLU A 239 7.28 12.18 -5.97
N VAL A 240 7.19 11.67 -7.21
CA VAL A 240 6.06 11.93 -8.11
C VAL A 240 4.73 11.50 -7.50
N LEU A 241 4.66 10.32 -6.88
CA LEU A 241 3.45 9.85 -6.21
C LEU A 241 3.05 10.74 -5.03
N ALA A 242 4.03 11.20 -4.24
CA ALA A 242 3.79 12.11 -3.12
C ALA A 242 3.28 13.47 -3.59
N ASP A 243 3.84 14.03 -4.65
CA ASP A 243 3.40 15.31 -5.23
C ASP A 243 1.98 15.21 -5.79
N VAL A 244 1.68 14.14 -6.55
CA VAL A 244 0.33 13.87 -7.08
C VAL A 244 -0.69 13.69 -5.94
N PHE A 245 -0.32 13.01 -4.86
CA PHE A 245 -1.19 12.87 -3.69
C PHE A 245 -1.43 14.22 -2.99
N GLY A 246 -0.37 15.02 -2.80
CA GLY A 246 -0.48 16.32 -2.16
C GLY A 246 -1.33 17.32 -2.97
N GLU A 247 -1.32 17.25 -4.29
CA GLU A 247 -2.24 18.04 -5.13
C GLU A 247 -3.68 17.52 -5.08
N LEU A 248 -3.87 16.20 -5.09
CA LEU A 248 -5.20 15.60 -4.92
C LEU A 248 -5.81 15.99 -3.57
N GLU A 249 -5.03 15.95 -2.49
CA GLU A 249 -5.48 16.34 -1.16
C GLU A 249 -5.94 17.80 -1.14
N LYS A 250 -5.14 18.73 -1.68
CA LYS A 250 -5.52 20.15 -1.81
C LYS A 250 -6.77 20.36 -2.66
N MET A 251 -7.02 19.49 -3.64
CA MET A 251 -8.19 19.58 -4.52
C MET A 251 -9.47 19.06 -3.84
N LEU A 252 -9.35 18.07 -2.95
CA LEU A 252 -10.50 17.39 -2.35
C LEU A 252 -10.84 17.85 -0.93
N VAL A 253 -9.83 18.21 -0.14
CA VAL A 253 -9.97 18.57 1.28
C VAL A 253 -9.95 20.09 1.44
N PRO A 254 -10.88 20.69 2.21
CA PRO A 254 -12.01 20.06 2.92
C PRO A 254 -13.31 20.03 2.10
N ASP A 255 -13.30 20.52 0.86
CA ASP A 255 -14.52 20.87 0.12
C ASP A 255 -15.40 19.66 -0.28
N TYR A 256 -14.80 18.48 -0.43
CA TYR A 256 -15.49 17.25 -0.85
C TYR A 256 -15.39 16.11 0.15
N VAL A 257 -14.31 16.06 0.94
CA VAL A 257 -14.10 15.10 2.03
C VAL A 257 -13.34 15.76 3.18
N ASP A 258 -13.61 15.34 4.42
CA ASP A 258 -12.98 15.90 5.61
C ASP A 258 -11.48 15.57 5.71
N SER A 259 -11.10 14.39 5.21
CA SER A 259 -9.73 13.90 5.20
C SER A 259 -9.52 12.93 4.04
N LEU A 260 -8.31 12.88 3.51
CA LEU A 260 -7.92 11.95 2.46
C LEU A 260 -6.91 10.93 3.00
N ASP A 261 -7.31 9.66 3.03
CA ASP A 261 -6.42 8.53 3.27
C ASP A 261 -6.03 7.88 1.94
N ILE A 262 -4.72 7.77 1.69
CA ILE A 262 -4.15 7.31 0.42
C ILE A 262 -4.50 5.85 0.07
N MET A 263 -4.68 4.99 1.09
CA MET A 263 -4.90 3.55 0.91
C MET A 263 -6.37 3.14 0.96
N SER A 264 -7.25 3.98 1.53
CA SER A 264 -8.61 3.56 1.86
C SER A 264 -9.72 4.47 1.36
N THR A 265 -9.40 5.70 0.94
CA THR A 265 -10.45 6.62 0.49
C THR A 265 -11.01 6.19 -0.87
N ASN A 266 -12.33 6.05 -0.94
CA ASN A 266 -13.04 5.75 -2.19
C ASN A 266 -13.18 6.99 -3.07
N LEU A 267 -12.18 7.23 -3.92
CA LEU A 267 -12.13 8.39 -4.81
C LEU A 267 -13.14 8.29 -5.96
N GLU A 268 -13.43 7.09 -6.46
CA GLU A 268 -14.37 6.92 -7.58
C GLU A 268 -15.79 7.35 -7.19
N SER A 269 -16.18 7.13 -5.93
CA SER A 269 -17.47 7.62 -5.41
C SER A 269 -17.59 9.15 -5.47
N ILE A 270 -16.49 9.86 -5.26
CA ILE A 270 -16.41 11.33 -5.32
C ILE A 270 -16.42 11.78 -6.78
N PHE A 271 -15.60 11.16 -7.62
CA PHE A 271 -15.49 11.47 -9.05
C PHE A 271 -16.78 11.21 -9.83
N THR A 272 -17.54 10.19 -9.46
CA THR A 272 -18.87 9.93 -10.05
C THR A 272 -19.85 11.07 -9.78
N LYS A 273 -19.82 11.64 -8.56
CA LYS A 273 -20.66 12.77 -8.17
C LYS A 273 -20.16 14.10 -8.77
N HIS A 274 -18.84 14.23 -8.96
CA HIS A 274 -18.20 15.44 -9.44
C HIS A 274 -17.23 15.12 -10.61
N PRO A 275 -17.74 14.87 -11.84
CA PRO A 275 -16.92 14.39 -12.95
C PRO A 275 -15.78 15.33 -13.37
N ARG A 276 -15.89 16.63 -13.09
CA ARG A 276 -14.81 17.60 -13.36
C ARG A 276 -13.55 17.33 -12.54
N LEU A 277 -13.70 16.83 -11.31
CA LEU A 277 -12.57 16.48 -10.45
C LEU A 277 -11.76 15.31 -11.05
N ARG A 278 -12.42 14.37 -11.73
CA ARG A 278 -11.71 13.29 -12.44
C ARG A 278 -10.82 13.82 -13.54
N LEU A 279 -11.30 14.81 -14.30
CA LEU A 279 -10.51 15.44 -15.37
C LEU A 279 -9.30 16.18 -14.81
N GLN A 280 -9.47 16.91 -13.71
CA GLN A 280 -8.38 17.59 -13.01
C GLN A 280 -7.37 16.59 -12.45
N PHE A 281 -7.82 15.52 -11.78
CA PHE A 281 -6.95 14.48 -11.26
C PHE A 281 -6.14 13.78 -12.37
N ASN A 282 -6.79 13.44 -13.49
CA ASN A 282 -6.10 12.85 -14.63
C ASN A 282 -5.03 13.81 -15.19
N GLN A 283 -5.28 15.13 -15.19
CA GLN A 283 -4.31 16.12 -15.63
C GLN A 283 -3.12 16.21 -14.67
N ILE A 284 -3.36 16.21 -13.35
CA ILE A 284 -2.30 16.15 -12.32
C ILE A 284 -1.41 14.94 -12.55
N ILE A 285 -1.99 13.75 -12.79
CA ILE A 285 -1.22 12.55 -13.13
C ILE A 285 -0.40 12.77 -14.40
N THR A 286 -1.02 13.28 -15.47
CA THR A 286 -0.34 13.51 -16.75
C THR A 286 0.86 14.46 -16.60
N ASP A 287 0.72 15.54 -15.84
CA ASP A 287 1.77 16.54 -15.68
C ASP A 287 2.95 16.01 -14.87
N HIS A 288 2.68 15.36 -13.72
CA HIS A 288 3.72 14.86 -12.82
C HIS A 288 4.42 13.60 -13.33
N PHE A 289 3.68 12.67 -13.97
CA PHE A 289 4.27 11.51 -14.63
C PHE A 289 4.88 11.84 -16.01
N LYS A 290 4.83 13.11 -16.44
CA LYS A 290 5.36 13.59 -17.72
C LYS A 290 4.82 12.75 -18.90
N VAL A 291 3.51 12.44 -18.85
CA VAL A 291 2.88 11.53 -19.79
C VAL A 291 2.82 12.17 -21.18
N ASP A 292 3.31 11.45 -22.19
CA ASP A 292 3.36 11.94 -23.56
C ASP A 292 2.01 11.83 -24.30
N VAL A 293 2.01 12.26 -25.57
CA VAL A 293 0.82 12.20 -26.45
C VAL A 293 0.32 10.78 -26.73
N HIS A 294 1.15 9.76 -26.48
CA HIS A 294 0.81 8.35 -26.61
C HIS A 294 0.34 7.73 -25.29
N GLY A 295 0.34 8.50 -24.19
CA GLY A 295 -0.05 8.03 -22.88
C GLY A 295 1.07 7.33 -22.10
N VAL A 296 2.32 7.41 -22.56
CA VAL A 296 3.48 6.78 -21.93
C VAL A 296 4.12 7.76 -20.94
N GLU A 297 4.43 7.29 -19.73
CA GLU A 297 5.09 8.08 -18.70
C GLU A 297 6.61 8.14 -18.89
N HIS A 298 7.21 9.25 -18.46
CA HIS A 298 8.64 9.55 -18.64
C HIS A 298 9.29 10.05 -17.34
N VAL A 299 8.87 9.51 -16.19
CA VAL A 299 9.38 9.91 -14.87
C VAL A 299 10.90 9.77 -14.79
N MET A 300 11.44 8.68 -15.33
CA MET A 300 12.84 8.28 -15.20
C MET A 300 13.81 8.99 -16.16
N ASP A 301 13.32 9.63 -17.23
CA ASP A 301 14.17 10.17 -18.28
C ASP A 301 15.14 11.24 -17.77
N GLU A 302 14.63 12.18 -17.00
CA GLU A 302 15.42 13.28 -16.42
C GLU A 302 16.34 12.80 -15.28
N PRO A 303 15.85 12.05 -14.26
CA PRO A 303 16.71 11.48 -13.22
C PRO A 303 17.90 10.68 -13.77
N LEU A 304 17.67 9.80 -14.74
CA LEU A 304 18.74 8.98 -15.32
C LEU A 304 19.75 9.82 -16.09
N LYS A 305 19.29 10.86 -16.79
CA LYS A 305 20.15 11.79 -17.51
C LYS A 305 20.99 12.62 -16.55
N ASP A 306 20.41 13.10 -15.46
CA ASP A 306 21.10 13.93 -14.46
C ASP A 306 22.17 13.14 -13.70
N ILE A 307 21.89 11.89 -13.33
CA ILE A 307 22.89 11.00 -12.73
C ILE A 307 24.08 10.82 -13.70
N LYS A 308 23.82 10.48 -14.96
CA LYS A 308 24.88 10.31 -15.97
C LYS A 308 25.71 11.58 -16.15
N ASN A 309 25.05 12.73 -16.32
CA ASN A 309 25.72 14.02 -16.51
C ASN A 309 26.60 14.38 -15.30
N LYS A 310 26.11 14.14 -14.08
CA LYS A 310 26.85 14.36 -12.83
C LYS A 310 28.14 13.55 -12.80
N TYR A 311 28.07 12.25 -13.12
CA TYR A 311 29.25 11.38 -13.09
C TYR A 311 30.19 11.59 -14.27
N ASP A 312 29.67 11.93 -15.45
CA ASP A 312 30.49 12.35 -16.59
C ASP A 312 31.28 13.63 -16.28
N TYR A 313 30.62 14.62 -15.65
CA TYR A 313 31.31 15.81 -15.15
C TYR A 313 32.41 15.42 -14.15
N TYR A 314 32.13 14.51 -13.21
CA TYR A 314 33.16 14.08 -12.26
C TYR A 314 34.34 13.38 -12.92
N ARG A 315 34.08 12.53 -13.90
CA ARG A 315 35.14 11.86 -14.66
C ARG A 315 36.03 12.86 -15.40
N GLN A 316 35.42 13.86 -16.04
CA GLN A 316 36.14 14.83 -16.86
C GLN A 316 36.98 15.83 -16.05
N ASN A 317 36.56 16.15 -14.83
CA ASN A 317 37.17 17.24 -14.05
C ASN A 317 38.01 16.74 -12.86
N PHE A 318 37.83 15.49 -12.43
CA PHE A 318 38.48 14.97 -11.23
C PHE A 318 39.14 13.58 -11.39
N SER A 319 39.03 12.91 -12.55
CA SER A 319 39.71 11.59 -12.77
C SER A 319 41.20 11.69 -13.04
#